data_AF-A0A3B0UXA5-F1
#
_entry.id   AF-A0A3B0UXA5-F1
#
_cell.length_a   1.000
_cell.length_b   1.000
_cell.length_c   1.000
_cell.angle_alpha   90.00
_cell.angle_beta   90.00
_cell.angle_gamma   90.00
#
_symmetry.space_group_name_H-M   'P 1'
#
loop_
_entity.id
_entity.type
_entity.pdbx_description
1 polymer ?
#
loop_
_entity_poly.entity_id
_entity_poly.type
_entity_poly.pdbx_seq_one_letter_code
_entity_poly.pdbx_strand_id
1 'polypeptide(L)' 'MKTFGGEWTQMKMDIFLKYTKAYLQIMKKYSWKLMYFDGFAGSGKVENKIYSGEGIASQVLRINDPIS' A
#
# COMPACT_ATOMS: atom_id res chain seq x y z
N MET A 1 -6.11 -19.57 17.62
CA MET A 1 -6.12 -18.59 16.51
C MET A 1 -4.72 -18.47 15.94
N LYS A 2 -4.53 -18.62 14.62
CA LYS A 2 -3.26 -18.25 13.97
C LYS A 2 -3.25 -16.74 13.80
N THR A 3 -2.29 -16.04 14.39
CA THR A 3 -2.10 -14.60 14.18
C THR A 3 -1.63 -14.37 12.75
N PHE A 4 -2.42 -13.60 11.99
CA PHE A 4 -2.04 -13.19 10.64
C PHE A 4 -1.04 -12.03 10.75
N GLY A 5 0.11 -12.19 10.11
CA GLY A 5 1.15 -11.17 10.04
C GLY A 5 2.17 -11.15 11.17
N GLY A 6 3.14 -10.24 11.03
CA GLY A 6 4.28 -10.02 11.92
C GLY A 6 5.17 -8.91 11.35
N GLU A 7 6.44 -8.82 11.76
CA GLU A 7 7.39 -7.81 11.23
C GLU A 7 7.47 -7.83 9.69
N TRP A 8 7.40 -9.03 9.11
CA TRP A 8 7.38 -9.24 7.67
C TRP A 8 6.22 -8.54 6.95
N THR A 9 5.05 -8.42 7.60
CA THR A 9 3.90 -7.69 7.05
C THR A 9 4.20 -6.20 6.94
N GLN A 10 4.75 -5.59 7.99
CA GLN A 10 5.15 -4.18 7.95
C GLN A 10 6.23 -3.92 6.90
N MET A 11 7.25 -4.78 6.84
CA MET A 11 8.33 -4.61 5.86
C MET A 11 7.81 -4.71 4.42
N LYS A 12 6.92 -5.67 4.15
CA LYS A 12 6.28 -5.78 2.83
C LYS A 12 5.46 -4.54 2.47
N MET A 13 4.70 -4.01 3.43
CA MET A 13 3.89 -2.81 3.22
C MET A 13 4.77 -1.58 2.93
N ASP A 14 5.86 -1.40 3.68
CA ASP A 14 6.82 -0.31 3.47
C ASP A 14 7.49 -0.38 2.09
N ILE A 15 7.98 -1.57 1.71
CA ILE A 15 8.60 -1.79 0.39
C ILE A 15 7.58 -1.49 -0.71
N PHE A 16 6.36 -2.01 -0.62
CA PHE A 16 5.32 -1.79 -1.62
C PHE A 16 5.00 -0.30 -1.80
N LEU A 17 4.85 0.45 -0.72
CA LEU A 17 4.57 1.90 -0.79
C LEU A 17 5.73 2.67 -1.41
N LYS A 18 6.97 2.35 -1.05
CA LYS A 18 8.17 2.99 -1.62
C LYS A 18 8.25 2.76 -3.12
N TYR A 19 8.08 1.51 -3.56
CA TYR A 19 8.07 1.18 -4.99
C TYR A 19 6.92 1.86 -5.74
N THR A 20 5.71 1.86 -5.18
CA THR A 20 4.55 2.51 -5.79
C THR A 20 4.80 4.00 -5.97
N LYS A 21 5.27 4.71 -4.93
CA LYS A 21 5.59 6.15 -5.02
C LYS A 21 6.69 6.45 -6.04
N ALA A 22 7.77 5.65 -6.06
CA ALA A 22 8.85 5.80 -7.03
C ALA A 22 8.35 5.61 -8.47
N TYR A 23 7.50 4.60 -8.69
CA TYR A 23 6.91 4.34 -10.00
C TYR A 23 5.99 5.48 -10.45
N LEU A 24 5.10 5.96 -9.58
CA LEU A 24 4.23 7.10 -9.86
C LEU A 24 5.03 8.36 -10.22
N GLN A 25 6.14 8.60 -9.52
CA GLN A 25 7.06 9.72 -9.82
C GLN A 25 7.67 9.60 -11.22
N ILE A 26 8.06 8.41 -11.64
CA ILE A 26 8.56 8.18 -13.00
C ILE A 26 7.44 8.39 -14.02
N MET A 27 6.23 7.94 -13.72
CA MET A 27 5.09 8.01 -14.63
C MET A 27 4.56 9.43 -14.84
N LYS A 28 4.82 10.37 -13.92
CA LYS A 28 4.42 11.79 -14.02
C LYS A 28 4.80 12.47 -15.35
N LYS A 29 5.86 12.02 -16.03
CA LYS A 29 6.31 12.59 -17.32
C LYS A 29 5.55 12.10 -18.55
N TYR A 30 4.62 11.16 -18.39
CA TYR A 30 3.85 10.58 -19.49
C TYR A 30 2.37 10.95 -19.37
N SER A 31 1.62 10.83 -20.46
CA SER A 31 0.16 10.90 -20.44
C SER A 31 -0.40 9.50 -20.15
N TRP A 32 -1.05 9.32 -19.01
CA TRP A 32 -1.63 8.05 -18.58
C TRP A 32 -2.76 8.29 -17.58
N LYS A 33 -3.47 7.22 -17.19
CA LYS A 33 -4.50 7.25 -16.15
C LYS A 33 -4.17 6.23 -15.08
N LEU A 34 -4.32 6.61 -13.82
CA LEU A 34 -4.11 5.74 -12.68
C LEU A 34 -5.38 5.00 -12.29
N MET A 35 -5.27 3.69 -12.09
CA MET A 35 -6.32 2.84 -11.51
C MET A 35 -5.66 1.88 -10.51
N TYR A 36 -6.21 1.80 -9.30
CA TYR A 36 -5.82 0.82 -8.29
C TYR A 36 -6.91 -0.24 -8.16
N PHE A 37 -6.51 -1.51 -8.20
CA PHE A 37 -7.38 -2.67 -8.03
C PHE A 37 -6.65 -3.73 -7.21
N ASP A 38 -7.27 -4.20 -6.14
CA ASP A 38 -6.71 -5.24 -5.27
C ASP A 38 -7.85 -6.15 -4.77
N GLY A 39 -7.94 -7.34 -5.37
CA GLY A 39 -8.94 -8.36 -5.02
C GLY A 39 -8.68 -9.09 -3.70
N PHE A 40 -7.55 -8.82 -3.05
CA PHE A 40 -7.12 -9.44 -1.79
C PHE A 40 -6.85 -8.41 -0.68
N ALA A 41 -7.35 -7.18 -0.83
CA ALA A 41 -7.15 -6.06 0.09
C ALA A 41 -7.67 -6.34 1.52
N GLY A 42 -8.56 -7.33 1.69
CA GLY A 42 -9.19 -7.65 2.96
C GLY A 42 -10.03 -6.48 3.49
N SER A 43 -9.95 -6.23 4.79
CA SER A 43 -10.68 -5.13 5.45
C SER A 43 -10.02 -3.76 5.26
N GLY A 44 -8.86 -3.67 4.61
CA GLY A 44 -8.05 -2.44 4.57
C GLY A 44 -7.42 -2.07 5.91
N LYS A 45 -7.46 -2.95 6.92
CA LYS A 45 -6.85 -2.74 8.24
C LYS A 45 -5.94 -3.93 8.59
N VAL A 46 -4.91 -3.66 9.37
CA VAL A 46 -4.04 -4.69 9.95
C VAL A 46 -4.10 -4.55 11.46
N GLU A 47 -4.54 -5.62 12.12
CA GLU A 47 -4.60 -5.72 13.58
C GLU A 47 -3.86 -7.00 14.00
N ASN A 48 -2.70 -6.82 14.62
CA ASN A 48 -1.93 -7.90 15.22
C ASN A 48 -1.19 -7.38 16.47
N LYS A 49 -0.48 -8.27 17.18
CA LYS A 49 0.21 -7.91 18.43
C LYS A 49 1.33 -6.87 18.28
N ILE A 50 1.83 -6.66 17.07
CA ILE A 50 2.98 -5.80 16.74
C ILE A 50 2.51 -4.49 16.08
N TYR A 51 1.38 -4.52 15.37
CA TYR A 51 0.86 -3.39 14.60
C TYR A 51 -0.67 -3.38 14.60
N SER A 52 -1.23 -2.20 14.85
CA SER A 52 -2.65 -1.91 14.67
C SER A 52 -2.77 -0.64 13.85
N GLY A 53 -3.31 -0.73 12.64
CA GLY A 53 -3.41 0.42 11.75
C GLY A 53 -3.97 0.10 10.36
N GLU A 54 -3.67 0.98 9.42
CA GLU A 54 -4.15 0.85 8.04
C GLU A 54 -3.38 -0.22 7.28
N GLY A 55 -4.11 -1.04 6.54
CA GLY A 55 -3.54 -1.97 5.58
C GLY A 55 -3.05 -1.27 4.31
N ILE A 56 -2.36 -2.04 3.47
CA ILE A 56 -1.69 -1.49 2.28
C ILE A 56 -2.65 -0.80 1.32
N ALA A 57 -3.83 -1.38 1.09
CA ALA A 57 -4.83 -0.84 0.19
C ALA A 57 -5.29 0.57 0.61
N SER A 58 -5.59 0.75 1.89
CA SER A 58 -5.96 2.05 2.44
C SER A 58 -4.82 3.07 2.33
N GLN A 59 -3.58 2.65 2.56
CA GLN A 59 -2.42 3.53 2.44
C GLN A 59 -2.15 3.93 0.97
N VAL A 60 -2.34 3.03 0.02
CA VAL A 60 -2.18 3.30 -1.43
C VAL A 60 -3.22 4.30 -1.91
N LEU A 61 -4.48 4.14 -1.49
CA LEU A 61 -5.56 5.06 -1.84
C LEU A 61 -5.35 6.49 -1.30
N ARG A 62 -4.48 6.67 -0.30
CA ARG A 62 -4.09 7.96 0.28
C ARG A 62 -2.84 8.58 -0.38
N ILE A 63 -2.26 7.94 -1.40
CA ILE A 63 -1.14 8.52 -2.14
C ILE A 63 -1.67 9.69 -2.97
N ASN A 64 -1.48 10.90 -2.43
CA ASN A 64 -1.86 12.14 -3.09
C ASN A 64 -0.73 12.75 -3.92
N ASP A 65 0.49 12.22 -3.81
CA ASP A 65 1.64 12.73 -4.54
C ASP A 65 2.61 11.62 -4.96
N PRO A 66 3.18 11.72 -6.17
CA PRO A 66 2.74 12.63 -7.24
C PRO A 66 1.47 12.07 -7.91
N ILE A 67 0.37 12.83 -7.89
CA ILE A 67 -0.76 12.59 -8.79
C ILE A 67 -0.41 13.25 -10.15
N SER A 68 -0.67 12.52 -11.24
CA SER A 68 -0.51 12.97 -12.64
C SER A 68 -1.44 14.12 -12.99
#